data_AF-A0A1G5U6M6-F1
#
_entry.id   AF-A0A1G5U6M6-F1
#
_cell.length_a   1.000
_cell.length_b   1.000
_cell.length_c   1.000
_cell.angle_alpha   90.00
_cell.angle_beta   90.00
_cell.angle_gamma   90.00
#
_symmetry.space_group_name_H-M   'P 1'
#
loop_
_entity.id
_entity.type
_entity.pdbx_description
1 polymer ?
#
loop_
_entity_poly.entity_id
_entity_poly.type
_entity_poly.pdbx_seq_one_letter_code
_entity_poly.pdbx_strand_id
1 'polypeptide(L)'
;MNKDVILQQAREQLAEVVRGPHTETPVEPPFPMSPWLAMSLLQKAIRRGRTDLALIAAATLLRDAPDRLWRRIGIVAFEDIGVADLETLQLAMAATSSKAFRAKLGGEWAVACSIVAQMSMAAKCRAADDLVMAVQHHPSLREARQVLAELPTRDLIAIAMGRDHLPLRALVH
;
A
#
# COMPACT_ATOMS: atom_id res chain seq x y z
N MET A 1 -12.90 -18.15 7.62
CA MET A 1 -12.07 -19.28 7.19
C MET A 1 -11.04 -18.92 6.10
N ASN A 2 -11.34 -18.06 5.11
CA ASN A 2 -10.36 -17.73 4.04
C ASN A 2 -9.37 -16.59 4.37
N LYS A 3 -9.76 -15.63 5.23
CA LYS A 3 -8.93 -14.44 5.53
C LYS A 3 -7.63 -14.77 6.25
N ASP A 4 -7.69 -15.68 7.22
CA ASP A 4 -6.53 -16.05 8.03
C ASP A 4 -5.48 -16.79 7.20
N VAL A 5 -5.93 -17.64 6.25
CA VAL A 5 -5.06 -18.36 5.31
C VAL A 5 -4.36 -17.39 4.37
N ILE A 6 -5.10 -16.44 3.76
CA ILE A 6 -4.53 -15.44 2.85
C ILE A 6 -3.50 -14.57 3.58
N LEU A 7 -3.82 -14.11 4.79
CA LEU A 7 -2.89 -13.30 5.57
C LEU A 7 -1.65 -14.10 5.98
N GLN A 8 -1.81 -15.37 6.36
CA GLN A 8 -0.70 -16.24 6.71
C GLN A 8 0.22 -16.49 5.50
N GLN A 9 -0.35 -16.77 4.34
CA GLN A 9 0.40 -16.94 3.09
C GLN A 9 1.17 -15.67 2.71
N ALA A 10 0.54 -14.50 2.79
CA ALA A 10 1.20 -13.23 2.52
C ALA A 10 2.36 -12.94 3.50
N ARG A 11 2.23 -13.37 4.76
CA ARG A 11 3.30 -13.25 5.77
C ARG A 11 4.48 -14.17 5.47
N GLU A 12 4.22 -15.39 5.03
CA GLU A 12 5.25 -16.36 4.64
C GLU A 12 6.00 -15.89 3.39
N GLN A 13 5.28 -15.41 2.37
CA GLN A 13 5.88 -14.82 1.18
C GLN A 13 6.71 -13.59 1.52
N LEU A 14 6.22 -12.71 2.41
CA LEU A 14 7.00 -11.56 2.86
C LEU A 14 8.28 -11.98 3.57
N ALA A 15 8.26 -13.05 4.36
CA ALA A 15 9.47 -13.57 5.00
C ALA A 15 10.51 -14.06 3.97
N GLU A 16 10.08 -14.64 2.85
CA GLU A 16 11.00 -14.97 1.74
C GLU A 16 11.59 -13.71 1.10
N VAL A 17 10.78 -12.69 0.82
CA VAL A 17 11.24 -11.44 0.20
C VAL A 17 12.25 -10.71 1.08
N VAL A 18 12.06 -10.71 2.41
CA VAL A 18 12.94 -10.01 3.36
C VAL A 18 14.29 -10.72 3.56
N ARG A 19 14.40 -12.02 3.22
CA ARG A 19 15.68 -12.75 3.29
C ARG A 19 16.69 -12.36 2.19
N GLY A 20 16.31 -11.46 1.28
CA GLY A 20 17.20 -10.90 0.25
C GLY A 20 18.31 -9.98 0.80
N PRO A 21 19.33 -9.64 -0.01
CA PRO A 21 20.52 -8.93 0.44
C PRO A 21 20.28 -7.42 0.60
N HIS A 22 19.62 -6.96 1.68
CA HIS A 22 19.48 -5.53 1.97
C HIS A 22 19.50 -5.23 3.49
N THR A 23 20.69 -5.29 4.10
CA THR A 23 20.86 -5.06 5.55
C THR A 23 21.43 -3.69 5.91
N GLU A 24 22.02 -2.96 4.96
CA GLU A 24 22.57 -1.63 5.23
C GLU A 24 21.49 -0.56 5.03
N THR A 25 21.30 0.27 6.06
CA THR A 25 20.46 1.46 5.96
C THR A 25 21.09 2.43 4.95
N PRO A 26 20.36 2.89 3.93
CA PRO A 26 20.85 3.83 2.94
C PRO A 26 21.43 5.06 3.60
N VAL A 27 22.52 5.52 2.99
CA VAL A 27 23.24 6.74 3.33
C VAL A 27 22.27 7.90 3.46
N GLU A 28 22.51 8.76 4.44
CA GLU A 28 21.71 9.95 4.70
C GLU A 28 21.44 10.73 3.41
N PRO A 29 20.22 11.32 3.26
CA PRO A 29 19.92 12.11 2.08
C PRO A 29 20.96 13.22 1.92
N PRO A 30 21.37 13.55 0.68
CA PRO A 30 22.42 14.54 0.42
C PRO A 30 22.03 15.97 0.83
N PHE A 31 20.79 16.18 1.30
CA PHE A 31 20.26 17.43 1.80
C PHE A 31 19.20 17.18 2.90
N PRO A 32 18.95 18.16 3.79
CA PRO A 32 17.89 18.07 4.78
C PRO A 32 16.52 17.83 4.13
N MET A 33 15.88 16.71 4.48
CA MET A 33 14.59 16.33 3.93
C MET A 33 13.56 16.29 5.07
N SER A 34 12.54 17.15 4.98
CA SER A 34 11.44 17.10 5.96
C SER A 34 10.59 15.84 5.78
N PRO A 35 9.91 15.35 6.83
CA PRO A 35 9.00 14.20 6.70
C PRO A 35 7.93 14.38 5.61
N TRP A 36 7.45 15.60 5.38
CA TRP A 36 6.46 15.90 4.33
C TRP A 36 7.05 15.74 2.92
N LEU A 37 8.28 16.21 2.73
CA LEU A 37 9.00 16.03 1.48
C LEU A 37 9.32 14.55 1.24
N ALA A 38 9.76 13.84 2.28
CA ALA A 38 10.04 12.41 2.21
C ALA A 38 8.79 11.58 1.88
N MET A 39 7.63 11.89 2.47
CA MET A 39 6.35 11.25 2.10
C MET A 39 6.00 11.47 0.63
N SER A 40 6.16 12.70 0.15
CA SER A 40 5.89 13.05 -1.25
C SER A 40 6.86 12.35 -2.21
N LEU A 41 8.14 12.30 -1.84
CA LEU A 41 9.19 11.64 -2.61
C LEU A 41 8.94 10.14 -2.68
N LEU A 42 8.66 9.49 -1.54
CA LEU A 42 8.38 8.05 -1.47
C LEU A 42 7.29 7.64 -2.47
N GLN A 43 6.14 8.32 -2.43
CA GLN A 43 5.04 8.03 -3.34
C GLN A 43 5.41 8.27 -4.80
N LYS A 44 6.00 9.43 -5.12
CA LYS A 44 6.37 9.79 -6.50
C LYS A 44 7.46 8.89 -7.07
N ALA A 45 8.37 8.42 -6.23
CA ALA A 45 9.47 7.53 -6.60
C ALA A 45 8.94 6.12 -6.88
N ILE A 46 8.11 5.57 -5.98
CA ILE A 46 7.45 4.27 -6.20
C ILE A 46 6.60 4.32 -7.48
N ARG A 47 5.74 5.33 -7.66
CA ARG A 47 4.92 5.50 -8.87
C ARG A 47 5.73 5.48 -10.17
N ARG A 48 6.97 5.98 -10.14
CA ARG A 48 7.86 6.08 -11.31
C ARG A 48 8.92 4.98 -11.37
N GLY A 49 8.87 3.98 -10.49
CA GLY A 49 9.86 2.90 -10.42
C GLY A 49 11.28 3.36 -10.06
N ARG A 50 11.40 4.46 -9.31
CA ARG A 50 12.68 5.01 -8.85
C ARG A 50 13.05 4.45 -7.47
N THR A 51 13.49 3.19 -7.45
CA THR A 51 13.82 2.45 -6.22
C THR A 51 14.86 3.17 -5.36
N ASP A 52 15.89 3.74 -5.98
CA ASP A 52 16.93 4.54 -5.35
C ASP A 52 16.36 5.68 -4.48
N LEU A 53 15.52 6.52 -5.08
CA LEU A 53 14.89 7.66 -4.41
C LEU A 53 13.84 7.21 -3.39
N ALA A 54 13.14 6.12 -3.67
CA ALA A 54 12.14 5.55 -2.76
C ALA A 54 12.79 5.04 -1.47
N LEU A 55 13.94 4.37 -1.57
CA LEU A 55 14.68 3.86 -0.41
C LEU A 55 15.26 4.99 0.45
N ILE A 56 15.78 6.07 -0.15
CA ILE A 56 16.24 7.27 0.58
C ILE A 56 15.08 7.90 1.36
N ALA A 57 13.92 8.05 0.71
CA ALA A 57 12.73 8.58 1.36
C ALA A 57 12.23 7.67 2.49
N ALA A 58 12.25 6.35 2.27
CA ALA A 58 11.86 5.37 3.27
C ALA A 58 12.79 5.39 4.49
N ALA A 59 14.11 5.45 4.29
CA ALA A 59 15.09 5.53 5.37
C ALA A 59 14.89 6.81 6.20
N THR A 60 14.69 7.95 5.53
CA THR A 60 14.41 9.25 6.18
C THR A 60 13.13 9.16 7.04
N LEU A 61 12.05 8.62 6.48
CA LEU A 61 10.80 8.48 7.23
C LEU A 61 10.90 7.46 8.35
N LEU A 62 11.65 6.37 8.18
CA LEU A 62 11.80 5.38 9.24
C LEU A 62 12.51 5.98 10.46
N ARG A 63 13.52 6.83 10.21
CA ARG A 63 14.26 7.56 11.26
C ARG A 63 13.39 8.63 11.92
N ASP A 64 12.73 9.48 11.13
CA ASP A 64 12.14 10.73 11.62
C ASP A 64 10.63 10.64 11.90
N ALA A 65 9.92 9.71 11.25
CA ALA A 65 8.47 9.58 11.31
C ALA A 65 7.97 8.16 10.93
N PRO A 66 8.33 7.10 11.68
CA PRO A 66 8.08 5.71 11.29
C PRO A 66 6.61 5.39 11.05
N ASP A 67 5.69 5.93 11.86
CA ASP A 67 4.25 5.73 11.67
C ASP A 67 3.76 6.29 10.33
N ARG A 68 4.37 7.40 9.87
CA ARG A 68 4.05 8.01 8.57
C ARG A 68 4.56 7.16 7.41
N LEU A 69 5.71 6.50 7.55
CA LEU A 69 6.22 5.54 6.56
C LEU A 69 5.21 4.43 6.34
N TRP A 70 4.83 3.72 7.40
CA TRP A 70 3.97 2.54 7.28
C TRP A 70 2.57 2.89 6.78
N ARG A 71 2.01 4.01 7.23
CA ARG A 71 0.74 4.51 6.69
C ARG A 71 0.87 4.84 5.20
N ARG A 72 1.96 5.46 4.77
CA ARG A 72 2.18 5.82 3.36
C ARG A 72 2.41 4.59 2.49
N ILE A 73 3.11 3.56 2.96
CA ILE A 73 3.26 2.27 2.26
C ILE A 73 1.87 1.68 1.96
N GLY A 74 0.99 1.60 2.94
CA GLY A 74 -0.38 1.10 2.73
C GLY A 74 -1.16 1.92 1.69
N ILE A 75 -1.09 3.25 1.77
CA ILE A 75 -1.77 4.14 0.80
C ILE A 75 -1.23 3.91 -0.62
N VAL A 76 0.09 3.94 -0.81
CA VAL A 76 0.73 3.80 -2.12
C VAL A 76 0.47 2.42 -2.72
N ALA A 77 0.38 1.37 -1.89
CA ALA A 77 0.03 0.03 -2.33
C ALA A 77 -1.34 -0.01 -3.01
N PHE A 78 -2.37 0.61 -2.43
CA PHE A 78 -3.70 0.68 -3.05
C PHE A 78 -3.77 1.66 -4.23
N GLU A 79 -3.17 2.84 -4.11
CA GLU A 79 -3.26 3.91 -5.12
C GLU A 79 -2.46 3.60 -6.39
N ASP A 80 -1.18 3.25 -6.23
CA ASP A 80 -0.21 3.28 -7.33
C ASP A 80 0.14 1.87 -7.84
N ILE A 81 -0.09 0.82 -7.05
CA ILE A 81 0.05 -0.59 -7.47
C ILE A 81 -1.34 -1.17 -7.78
N GLY A 82 -2.25 -1.12 -6.80
CA GLY A 82 -3.66 -1.45 -6.96
C GLY A 82 -3.88 -2.84 -7.56
N VAL A 83 -4.78 -2.92 -8.54
CA VAL A 83 -5.17 -4.18 -9.20
C VAL A 83 -4.14 -4.70 -10.21
N ALA A 84 -3.09 -3.95 -10.52
CA ALA A 84 -2.07 -4.39 -11.49
C ALA A 84 -1.13 -5.46 -10.92
N ASP A 85 -0.92 -5.47 -9.61
CA ASP A 85 -0.10 -6.48 -8.93
C ASP A 85 -0.66 -6.76 -7.52
N LEU A 86 -1.58 -7.72 -7.47
CA LEU A 86 -2.26 -8.13 -6.24
C LEU A 86 -1.33 -8.85 -5.27
N GLU A 87 -0.22 -9.43 -5.74
CA GLU A 87 0.76 -10.09 -4.88
C GLU A 87 1.54 -9.04 -4.11
N THR A 88 2.12 -8.05 -4.79
CA THR A 88 2.81 -6.93 -4.14
C THR A 88 1.89 -6.15 -3.19
N LEU A 89 0.62 -5.96 -3.56
CA LEU A 89 -0.39 -5.37 -2.67
C LEU A 89 -0.53 -6.17 -1.37
N GLN A 90 -0.66 -7.49 -1.45
CA GLN A 90 -0.78 -8.36 -0.27
C GLN A 90 0.46 -8.32 0.62
N LEU A 91 1.65 -8.32 0.02
CA LEU A 91 2.91 -8.19 0.75
C LEU A 91 2.99 -6.86 1.52
N ALA A 92 2.55 -5.76 0.91
CA ALA A 92 2.52 -4.45 1.57
C ALA A 92 1.53 -4.43 2.75
N MET A 93 0.38 -5.09 2.60
CA MET A 93 -0.58 -5.24 3.70
C MET A 93 -0.02 -6.12 4.84
N ALA A 94 0.71 -7.19 4.51
CA ALA A 94 1.39 -8.00 5.52
C ALA A 94 2.47 -7.21 6.27
N ALA A 95 3.28 -6.42 5.55
CA ALA A 95 4.33 -5.58 6.12
C ALA A 95 3.78 -4.50 7.07
N THR A 96 2.64 -3.91 6.74
CA THR A 96 1.99 -2.87 7.55
C THR A 96 1.26 -3.41 8.78
N SER A 97 1.07 -4.74 8.89
CA SER A 97 0.18 -5.36 9.89
C SER A 97 0.57 -5.14 11.35
N SER A 98 1.85 -5.26 11.72
CA SER A 98 2.30 -4.95 13.09
C SER A 98 3.82 -4.79 13.21
N LYS A 99 4.25 -3.94 14.14
CA LYS A 99 5.67 -3.76 14.52
C LYS A 99 6.30 -5.05 15.05
N ALA A 100 5.55 -5.82 15.84
CA ALA A 100 6.02 -7.09 16.40
C ALA A 100 6.33 -8.13 15.31
N PHE A 101 5.51 -8.17 14.25
CA PHE A 101 5.76 -9.04 13.12
C PHE A 101 7.02 -8.64 12.35
N ARG A 102 7.20 -7.34 12.07
CA ARG A 102 8.41 -6.84 11.39
C ARG A 102 9.69 -7.10 12.18
N ALA A 103 9.64 -6.99 13.51
CA ALA A 103 10.76 -7.33 14.38
C ALA A 103 11.21 -8.80 14.21
N LYS A 104 10.28 -9.74 13.99
CA LYS A 104 10.60 -11.16 13.75
C LYS A 104 11.22 -11.42 12.37
N LEU A 105 10.99 -10.55 11.39
CA LEU A 105 11.49 -10.70 10.03
C LEU A 105 12.87 -10.07 9.78
N GLY A 106 13.49 -9.47 10.80
CA GLY A 106 14.77 -8.76 10.65
C GLY A 106 14.71 -7.27 11.00
N GLY A 107 13.57 -6.77 11.47
CA GLY A 107 13.40 -5.41 11.94
C GLY A 107 12.71 -4.49 10.94
N GLU A 108 12.48 -3.24 11.36
CA GLU A 108 11.71 -2.27 10.57
C GLU A 108 12.38 -1.98 9.22
N TRP A 109 13.71 -1.79 9.20
CA TRP A 109 14.42 -1.44 7.96
C TRP A 109 14.42 -2.58 6.95
N ALA A 110 14.76 -3.80 7.37
CA ALA A 110 14.78 -4.97 6.48
C ALA A 110 13.41 -5.18 5.79
N VAL A 111 12.32 -4.97 6.52
CA VAL A 111 10.98 -5.05 5.95
C VAL A 111 10.70 -3.85 5.04
N ALA A 112 10.99 -2.63 5.48
CA ALA A 112 10.71 -1.41 4.73
C ALA A 112 11.47 -1.36 3.40
N CYS A 113 12.76 -1.69 3.39
CA CYS A 113 13.58 -1.66 2.19
C CYS A 113 13.09 -2.67 1.16
N SER A 114 12.82 -3.89 1.61
CA SER A 114 12.36 -4.99 0.76
C SER A 114 11.02 -4.67 0.11
N ILE A 115 10.05 -4.19 0.90
CA ILE A 115 8.73 -3.87 0.35
C ILE A 115 8.74 -2.62 -0.53
N VAL A 116 9.51 -1.58 -0.19
CA VAL A 116 9.62 -0.38 -1.02
C VAL A 116 10.30 -0.67 -2.35
N ALA A 117 11.32 -1.54 -2.35
CA ALA A 117 11.95 -2.02 -3.58
C ALA A 117 10.96 -2.82 -4.44
N GLN A 118 10.27 -3.79 -3.84
CA GLN A 118 9.24 -4.58 -4.53
C GLN A 118 8.15 -3.69 -5.14
N MET A 119 7.60 -2.76 -4.37
CA MET A 119 6.57 -1.81 -4.81
C MET A 119 7.07 -0.91 -5.95
N SER A 120 8.35 -0.53 -5.93
CA SER A 120 8.96 0.27 -7.01
C SER A 120 9.04 -0.52 -8.32
N MET A 121 9.32 -1.82 -8.27
CA MET A 121 9.42 -2.70 -9.45
C MET A 121 8.08 -3.23 -9.95
N ALA A 122 7.05 -3.30 -9.10
CA ALA A 122 5.74 -3.85 -9.42
C ALA A 122 5.04 -3.16 -10.61
N ALA A 123 4.07 -3.82 -11.23
CA ALA A 123 3.17 -3.17 -12.18
C ALA A 123 2.36 -2.06 -11.49
N LYS A 124 2.11 -0.96 -12.21
CA LYS A 124 1.43 0.23 -11.66
C LYS A 124 0.04 0.38 -12.25
N CYS A 125 -0.94 0.73 -11.42
CA CYS A 125 -2.29 1.05 -11.88
C CYS A 125 -3.02 1.92 -10.87
N ARG A 126 -3.53 3.06 -11.36
CA ARG A 126 -4.37 4.00 -10.61
C ARG A 126 -5.86 3.86 -10.91
N ALA A 127 -6.26 2.93 -11.78
CA ALA A 127 -7.65 2.86 -12.26
C ALA A 127 -8.67 2.68 -11.12
N ALA A 128 -8.31 1.97 -10.04
CA ALA A 128 -9.18 1.84 -8.88
C ALA A 128 -9.33 3.17 -8.13
N ASP A 129 -8.24 3.89 -7.90
CA ASP A 129 -8.24 5.22 -7.27
C ASP A 129 -8.99 6.25 -8.14
N ASP A 130 -8.68 6.30 -9.43
CA ASP A 130 -9.35 7.17 -10.39
C ASP A 130 -10.86 6.89 -10.48
N LEU A 131 -11.25 5.60 -10.44
CA LEU A 131 -12.66 5.20 -10.43
C LEU A 131 -13.35 5.63 -9.15
N VAL A 132 -12.73 5.47 -7.98
CA VAL A 132 -13.27 5.99 -6.71
C VAL A 132 -13.47 7.49 -6.79
N MET A 133 -12.48 8.24 -7.28
CA MET A 133 -12.58 9.69 -7.43
C MET A 133 -13.71 10.10 -8.38
N ALA A 134 -13.80 9.45 -9.55
CA ALA A 134 -14.88 9.70 -10.50
C ALA A 134 -16.26 9.43 -9.87
N VAL A 135 -16.38 8.29 -9.18
CA VAL A 135 -17.61 7.84 -8.55
C VAL A 135 -18.02 8.73 -7.38
N GLN A 136 -17.08 9.23 -6.57
CA GLN A 136 -17.33 10.14 -5.45
C GLN A 136 -17.88 11.50 -5.90
N HIS A 137 -17.45 11.98 -7.06
CA HIS A 137 -17.81 13.31 -7.56
C HIS A 137 -18.91 13.31 -8.63
N HIS A 138 -19.27 12.16 -9.21
CA HIS A 138 -20.29 12.11 -10.25
C HIS A 138 -21.69 12.48 -9.68
N PRO A 139 -22.37 13.51 -10.20
CA PRO A 139 -23.65 13.96 -9.66
C PRO A 139 -24.76 12.90 -9.71
N SER A 140 -24.84 12.13 -10.80
CA SER A 140 -25.89 11.11 -10.96
C SER A 140 -25.74 9.91 -10.01
N LEU A 141 -24.59 9.76 -9.36
CA LEU A 141 -24.34 8.66 -8.42
C LEU A 141 -24.54 9.09 -6.97
N ARG A 142 -24.98 10.32 -6.72
CA ARG A 142 -25.17 10.86 -5.36
C ARG A 142 -26.11 10.01 -4.51
N GLU A 143 -27.26 9.65 -5.06
CA GLU A 143 -28.26 8.84 -4.36
C GLU A 143 -27.73 7.43 -4.07
N ALA A 144 -27.11 6.78 -5.07
CA ALA A 144 -26.47 5.48 -4.90
C ALA A 144 -25.40 5.50 -3.79
N ARG A 145 -24.58 6.56 -3.71
CA ARG A 145 -23.60 6.72 -2.61
C ARG A 145 -24.26 6.83 -1.24
N GLN A 146 -25.37 7.57 -1.12
CA GLN A 146 -26.08 7.72 0.15
C GLN A 146 -26.65 6.37 0.61
N VAL A 147 -27.29 5.63 -0.29
CA VAL A 147 -27.83 4.30 -0.01
C VAL A 147 -26.73 3.34 0.44
N LEU A 148 -25.60 3.32 -0.27
CA LEU A 148 -24.48 2.43 0.08
C LEU A 148 -23.81 2.83 1.40
N ALA A 149 -23.70 4.12 1.71
CA ALA A 149 -23.14 4.58 2.98
C ALA A 149 -23.93 4.10 4.22
N GLU A 150 -25.22 3.78 4.06
CA GLU A 150 -26.08 3.27 5.12
C GLU A 150 -26.00 1.74 5.29
N LEU A 151 -25.39 1.03 4.33
CA LEU A 151 -25.29 -0.42 4.40
C LEU A 151 -24.23 -0.88 5.41
N PRO A 152 -24.48 -2.01 6.10
CA PRO A 152 -23.45 -2.66 6.91
C PRO A 152 -22.22 -3.03 6.08
N THR A 153 -21.03 -2.95 6.69
CA THR A 153 -19.75 -3.33 6.04
C THR A 153 -19.78 -4.73 5.41
N ARG A 154 -20.52 -5.67 6.00
CA ARG A 154 -20.69 -7.03 5.45
C ARG A 154 -21.34 -6.99 4.07
N ASP A 155 -22.39 -6.19 3.92
CA ASP A 155 -23.19 -6.14 2.71
C ASP A 155 -22.44 -5.34 1.63
N LEU A 156 -21.70 -4.30 2.05
CA LEU A 156 -20.73 -3.60 1.22
C LEU A 156 -19.66 -4.55 0.66
N ILE A 157 -19.06 -5.40 1.49
CA ILE A 157 -18.11 -6.41 1.03
C ILE A 157 -18.77 -7.37 0.03
N ALA A 158 -20.02 -7.78 0.26
CA ALA A 158 -20.74 -8.65 -0.66
C ALA A 158 -20.95 -8.01 -2.03
N ILE A 159 -21.28 -6.72 -2.08
CA ILE A 159 -21.41 -5.96 -3.33
C ILE A 159 -20.05 -5.84 -4.02
N ALA A 160 -19.01 -5.39 -3.30
CA ALA A 160 -17.66 -5.22 -3.87
C ALA A 160 -17.08 -6.53 -4.44
N MET A 161 -17.39 -7.66 -3.81
CA MET A 161 -17.00 -9.01 -4.22
C MET A 161 -17.99 -9.70 -5.18
N GLY A 162 -19.14 -9.06 -5.44
CA GLY A 162 -20.20 -9.57 -6.29
C GLY A 162 -19.82 -9.57 -7.78
N ARG A 163 -20.73 -10.11 -8.60
CA ARG A 163 -20.59 -10.14 -10.07
C ARG A 163 -21.24 -8.94 -10.77
N ASP A 164 -21.71 -7.97 -10.00
CA ASP A 164 -22.33 -6.74 -10.53
C ASP A 164 -21.33 -5.90 -11.34
N HIS A 165 -21.87 -4.95 -12.12
CA HIS A 165 -21.07 -4.08 -12.97
C HIS A 165 -20.06 -3.24 -12.14
N LEU A 166 -18.86 -3.05 -12.69
CA LEU A 166 -17.73 -2.37 -12.05
C LEU A 166 -18.10 -1.03 -11.38
N PRO A 167 -18.93 -0.13 -11.98
CA PRO A 167 -19.30 1.13 -11.33
C PRO A 167 -20.09 0.95 -10.03
N LEU A 168 -20.95 -0.07 -9.95
CA LEU A 168 -21.74 -0.35 -8.75
C LEU A 168 -20.86 -0.91 -7.62
N ARG A 169 -19.90 -1.76 -7.99
CA ARG A 169 -18.89 -2.29 -7.06
C ARG A 169 -17.94 -1.21 -6.54
N ALA A 170 -17.62 -0.22 -7.36
CA ALA A 170 -16.72 0.87 -7.01
C ALA A 170 -17.38 1.99 -6.17
N LEU A 171 -18.69 1.96 -6.00
CA LEU A 171 -19.40 2.89 -5.10
C LEU A 171 -19.28 2.50 -3.60
N VAL A 172 -18.69 1.35 -3.31
CA VAL A 172 -18.69 0.70 -1.99
C VAL A 172 -17.43 1.03 -1.15
N HIS A 173 -16.66 2.03 -1.58
CA HIS A 173 -15.38 2.42 -0.96
C HIS A 173 -15.52 3.46 0.14
#